data_AF-A0A0U5FV95-F1
#
_entry.id   AF-A0A0U5FV95-F1
#
_cell.length_a   1.000
_cell.length_b   1.000
_cell.length_c   1.000
_cell.angle_alpha   90.00
_cell.angle_beta   90.00
_cell.angle_gamma   90.00
#
_symmetry.space_group_name_H-M   'P 1'
#
loop_
_entity.id
_entity.type
_entity.pdbx_description
1 polymer ?
#
loop_
_entity_poly.entity_id
_entity_poly.type
_entity_poly.pdbx_seq_one_letter_code
_entity_poly.pdbx_strand_id
1 'polypeptide(L)'
;MVFIKYALPVLAAAQAVFAADCGDGDTIRIRSQSDLDSYNTCEDLDGDVEIASSVAGDLTLNGVQRIKGALTSSGAANVTTFNAPLLETIDKEFHFEGLVGVTSLQFPQLKSVGSLNFEALPLLQTLGFTSGVTKAGSVSIVNTGLTTLDGISLNSVGSFIITDNTQLETVDVNNLKNATNLINFAGNYHELEISLPNLAQGTNLTIRNVSSVSIPSLTKLEGQLGFWGNTFSSLAAPNLTETGDLVFEDNERLSNLSLPALETVNGGFLITRNDELNTISFPKLATVTGAIDFSGAFDRASLPSLKNVRGGFNMQSTGNFSCDTFDNWKDNTIHGTYECKAATNNPTTSDGSSGSSTSTSTSSADDSDSTEDAAVLTAANVPVMGAAAIFGMLVQYVL
;
A
#
# COMPACT_ATOMS: atom_id res chain seq x y z
N MET A 1 -28.17 -86.07 -21.45
CA MET A 1 -27.54 -84.75 -21.46
C MET A 1 -28.52 -83.74 -20.89
N VAL A 2 -28.32 -83.30 -19.65
CA VAL A 2 -29.16 -82.29 -18.99
C VAL A 2 -28.21 -81.15 -18.62
N PHE A 3 -28.36 -80.00 -19.28
CA PHE A 3 -27.64 -78.78 -18.97
C PHE A 3 -28.36 -78.06 -17.83
N ILE A 4 -27.74 -78.01 -16.65
CA ILE A 4 -28.19 -77.16 -15.54
C ILE A 4 -27.51 -75.81 -15.70
N LYS A 5 -28.29 -74.77 -16.05
CA LYS A 5 -27.87 -73.37 -16.05
C LYS A 5 -27.91 -72.84 -14.62
N TYR A 6 -26.76 -72.46 -14.07
CA TYR A 6 -26.68 -71.65 -12.86
C TYR A 6 -26.92 -70.19 -13.25
N ALA A 7 -28.02 -69.60 -12.77
CA ALA A 7 -28.22 -68.16 -12.78
C ALA A 7 -27.69 -67.59 -11.44
N LEU A 8 -26.59 -66.84 -11.51
CA LEU A 8 -26.09 -66.01 -10.42
C LEU A 8 -26.95 -64.75 -10.30
N PRO A 9 -27.46 -64.38 -9.12
CA PRO A 9 -28.05 -63.05 -8.94
C PRO A 9 -26.91 -62.03 -8.86
N VAL A 10 -26.77 -61.21 -9.89
CA VAL A 10 -25.96 -59.98 -9.83
C VAL A 10 -26.73 -58.99 -8.97
N LEU A 11 -26.28 -58.83 -7.73
CA LEU A 11 -26.75 -57.78 -6.83
C LEU A 11 -26.16 -56.45 -7.32
N ALA A 12 -26.89 -55.75 -8.18
CA ALA A 12 -26.57 -54.38 -8.54
C ALA A 12 -26.87 -53.50 -7.32
N ALA A 13 -25.84 -53.21 -6.52
CA ALA A 13 -25.88 -52.12 -5.56
C ALA A 13 -25.92 -50.81 -6.36
N ALA A 14 -27.13 -50.31 -6.62
CA ALA A 14 -27.30 -48.94 -7.04
C ALA A 14 -26.84 -48.05 -5.89
N GLN A 15 -25.59 -47.58 -5.95
CA GLN A 15 -25.19 -46.46 -5.12
C GLN A 15 -25.99 -45.26 -5.63
N ALA A 16 -27.01 -44.88 -4.86
CA ALA A 16 -27.63 -43.59 -5.04
C ALA A 16 -26.53 -42.56 -4.79
N VAL A 17 -26.01 -41.98 -5.88
CA VAL A 17 -25.25 -40.74 -5.80
C VAL A 17 -26.26 -39.69 -5.36
N PHE A 18 -26.36 -39.47 -4.04
CA PHE A 18 -27.00 -38.27 -3.55
C PHE A 18 -26.19 -37.12 -4.17
N ALA A 19 -26.87 -36.24 -4.91
CA ALA A 19 -26.24 -35.00 -5.34
C ALA A 19 -25.70 -34.32 -4.08
N ALA A 20 -24.40 -34.08 -4.05
CA ALA A 20 -23.81 -33.36 -2.93
C ALA A 20 -24.48 -31.98 -2.87
N ASP A 21 -24.99 -31.64 -1.69
CA ASP A 21 -25.48 -30.29 -1.44
C ASP A 21 -24.26 -29.38 -1.37
N CYS A 22 -23.97 -28.71 -2.48
CA CYS A 22 -22.81 -27.84 -2.64
C CYS A 22 -23.12 -26.39 -2.25
N GLY A 23 -24.18 -26.17 -1.47
CA GLY A 23 -24.68 -24.85 -1.07
C GLY A 23 -25.83 -24.38 -1.96
N ASP A 24 -26.64 -23.49 -1.39
CA ASP A 24 -27.85 -22.90 -1.97
C ASP A 24 -27.81 -21.37 -1.99
N GLY A 25 -26.62 -20.79 -1.77
CA GLY A 25 -26.37 -19.35 -1.67
C GLY A 25 -26.23 -18.83 -0.24
N ASP A 26 -26.62 -19.63 0.77
CA ASP A 26 -26.43 -19.29 2.18
C ASP A 26 -24.99 -19.54 2.66
N THR A 27 -24.65 -19.04 3.85
CA THR A 27 -23.32 -19.24 4.44
C THR A 27 -23.09 -20.69 4.89
N ILE A 28 -22.10 -21.34 4.30
CA ILE A 28 -21.55 -22.64 4.68
C ILE A 28 -20.63 -22.45 5.90
N ARG A 29 -21.09 -22.91 7.07
CA ARG A 29 -20.32 -22.79 8.32
C ARG A 29 -19.49 -24.02 8.61
N ILE A 30 -18.17 -23.85 8.61
CA ILE A 30 -17.18 -24.86 8.93
C ILE A 30 -16.84 -24.80 10.41
N ARG A 31 -17.18 -25.85 11.16
CA ARG A 31 -16.86 -26.01 12.60
C ARG A 31 -15.82 -27.09 12.86
N SER A 32 -15.43 -27.82 11.82
CA SER A 32 -14.52 -28.96 11.88
C SER A 32 -14.01 -29.34 10.48
N GLN A 33 -12.95 -30.15 10.42
CA GLN A 33 -12.51 -30.77 9.17
C GLN A 33 -13.60 -31.65 8.53
N SER A 34 -14.44 -32.33 9.33
CA SER A 34 -15.53 -33.15 8.81
C SER A 34 -16.60 -32.35 8.05
N ASP A 35 -16.76 -31.06 8.36
CA ASP A 35 -17.66 -30.20 7.59
C ASP A 35 -17.07 -29.95 6.19
N LEU A 36 -15.75 -29.70 6.08
CA LEU A 36 -15.06 -29.57 4.79
C LEU A 36 -15.12 -30.87 3.98
N ASP A 37 -14.95 -32.02 4.65
CA ASP A 37 -14.98 -33.34 4.01
C ASP A 37 -16.34 -33.64 3.34
N SER A 38 -17.43 -33.03 3.83
CA SER A 38 -18.78 -33.19 3.26
C SER A 38 -18.92 -32.55 1.87
N TYR A 39 -18.00 -31.67 1.49
CA TYR A 39 -17.99 -30.96 0.21
C TYR A 39 -16.94 -31.49 -0.79
N ASN A 40 -16.25 -32.59 -0.47
CA ASN A 40 -15.13 -33.07 -1.30
C ASN A 40 -15.49 -33.55 -2.71
N THR A 41 -16.79 -33.75 -2.99
CA THR A 41 -17.31 -34.08 -4.32
C THR A 41 -17.84 -32.87 -5.08
N CYS A 42 -17.87 -31.69 -4.43
CA CYS A 42 -18.27 -30.43 -5.05
C CYS A 42 -17.09 -29.82 -5.81
N GLU A 43 -17.35 -29.41 -7.05
CA GLU A 43 -16.43 -28.59 -7.84
C GLU A 43 -16.59 -27.10 -7.48
N ASP A 44 -17.84 -26.66 -7.34
CA ASP A 44 -18.18 -25.30 -6.94
C ASP A 44 -18.93 -25.32 -5.60
N LEU A 45 -18.64 -24.36 -4.72
CA LEU A 45 -19.47 -24.03 -3.55
C LEU A 45 -20.32 -22.80 -3.82
N ASP A 46 -21.64 -22.94 -3.68
CA ASP A 46 -22.62 -21.86 -3.84
C ASP A 46 -23.00 -21.25 -2.49
N GLY A 47 -22.24 -20.23 -2.10
CA GLY A 47 -22.39 -19.57 -0.81
C GLY A 47 -21.07 -19.02 -0.29
N ASP A 48 -21.14 -18.27 0.80
CA ASP A 48 -19.96 -17.83 1.54
C ASP A 48 -19.50 -18.99 2.47
N VAL A 49 -18.20 -19.25 2.55
CA VAL A 49 -17.60 -20.25 3.44
C VAL A 49 -17.02 -19.53 4.66
N GLU A 50 -17.54 -19.84 5.85
CA GLU A 50 -17.15 -19.22 7.13
C GLU A 50 -16.53 -20.28 8.04
N ILE A 51 -15.24 -20.13 8.37
CA ILE A 51 -14.54 -20.98 9.33
C ILE A 51 -14.73 -20.41 10.73
N ALA A 52 -15.42 -21.15 11.58
CA ALA A 52 -15.71 -20.76 12.95
C ALA A 52 -14.43 -20.65 13.80
N SER A 53 -14.43 -19.71 14.76
CA SER A 53 -13.30 -19.46 15.66
C SER A 53 -12.91 -20.65 16.54
N SER A 54 -13.82 -21.61 16.74
CA SER A 54 -13.56 -22.84 17.49
C SER A 54 -12.73 -23.89 16.73
N VAL A 55 -12.53 -23.70 15.43
CA VAL A 55 -11.80 -24.65 14.59
C VAL A 55 -10.31 -24.66 14.96
N ALA A 56 -9.68 -25.83 14.89
CA ALA A 56 -8.29 -26.03 15.29
C ALA A 56 -7.60 -27.07 14.41
N GLY A 57 -6.27 -26.99 14.36
CA GLY A 57 -5.42 -27.92 13.62
C GLY A 57 -5.35 -27.59 12.13
N ASP A 58 -5.02 -28.61 11.35
CA ASP A 58 -4.86 -28.49 9.90
C ASP A 58 -6.21 -28.67 9.19
N LEU A 59 -6.51 -27.75 8.27
CA LEU A 59 -7.71 -27.79 7.45
C LEU A 59 -7.37 -28.11 5.99
N THR A 60 -8.18 -28.95 5.36
CA THR A 60 -8.07 -29.24 3.94
C THR A 60 -9.44 -29.23 3.26
N LEU A 61 -9.59 -28.38 2.24
CA LEU A 61 -10.74 -28.38 1.33
C LEU A 61 -10.36 -29.10 0.03
N ASN A 62 -10.76 -30.37 -0.07
CA ASN A 62 -10.52 -31.19 -1.26
C ASN A 62 -11.65 -31.01 -2.30
N GLY A 63 -11.35 -31.28 -3.58
CA GLY A 63 -12.35 -31.32 -4.66
C GLY A 63 -12.77 -29.94 -5.20
N VAL A 64 -12.96 -28.97 -4.31
CA VAL A 64 -13.48 -27.64 -4.68
C VAL A 64 -12.45 -26.84 -5.49
N GLN A 65 -12.92 -26.35 -6.64
CA GLN A 65 -12.19 -25.48 -7.56
C GLN A 65 -12.66 -24.03 -7.47
N ARG A 66 -13.90 -23.78 -7.02
CA ARG A 66 -14.44 -22.42 -6.89
C ARG A 66 -15.32 -22.26 -5.65
N ILE A 67 -15.18 -21.11 -5.01
CA ILE A 67 -16.15 -20.61 -4.03
C ILE A 67 -16.86 -19.40 -4.67
N LYS A 68 -18.17 -19.49 -4.90
CA LYS A 68 -18.97 -18.39 -5.48
C LYS A 68 -19.19 -17.22 -4.50
N GLY A 69 -18.99 -17.47 -3.21
CA GLY A 69 -19.00 -16.47 -2.16
C GLY A 69 -17.62 -16.05 -1.70
N ALA A 70 -17.56 -15.65 -0.44
CA ALA A 70 -16.33 -15.34 0.29
C ALA A 70 -15.76 -16.59 0.99
N LEU A 71 -14.46 -16.63 1.25
CA LEU A 71 -13.81 -17.53 2.20
C LEU A 71 -13.35 -16.70 3.39
N THR A 72 -13.95 -16.92 4.56
CA THR A 72 -13.79 -16.04 5.72
C THR A 72 -13.44 -16.81 6.99
N SER A 73 -12.66 -16.17 7.86
CA SER A 73 -12.47 -16.61 9.25
C SER A 73 -12.02 -15.44 10.12
N SER A 74 -12.61 -15.32 11.31
CA SER A 74 -12.20 -14.35 12.32
C SER A 74 -11.96 -15.07 13.65
N GLY A 75 -10.72 -14.99 14.15
CA GLY A 75 -10.34 -15.50 15.46
C GLY A 75 -10.17 -17.02 15.58
N ALA A 76 -10.01 -17.76 14.48
CA ALA A 76 -9.69 -19.20 14.51
C ALA A 76 -8.22 -19.45 14.90
N ALA A 77 -7.85 -18.99 16.10
CA ALA A 77 -6.47 -18.89 16.60
C ALA A 77 -5.69 -20.22 16.64
N ASN A 78 -6.41 -21.35 16.70
CA ASN A 78 -5.81 -22.67 16.80
C ASN A 78 -5.67 -23.39 15.45
N VAL A 79 -6.08 -22.76 14.34
CA VAL A 79 -5.81 -23.28 12.99
C VAL A 79 -4.32 -23.11 12.70
N THR A 80 -3.67 -24.17 12.22
CA THR A 80 -2.23 -24.19 11.93
C THR A 80 -1.96 -24.07 10.44
N THR A 81 -2.76 -24.75 9.61
CA THR A 81 -2.66 -24.68 8.15
C THR A 81 -4.04 -24.72 7.51
N PHE A 82 -4.17 -24.08 6.34
CA PHE A 82 -5.32 -24.28 5.45
C PHE A 82 -4.81 -24.68 4.07
N ASN A 83 -5.28 -25.81 3.56
CA ASN A 83 -4.92 -26.35 2.25
C ASN A 83 -6.16 -26.46 1.35
N ALA A 84 -6.10 -25.91 0.15
CA ALA A 84 -7.10 -26.09 -0.90
C ALA A 84 -6.40 -26.37 -2.23
N PRO A 85 -6.01 -27.63 -2.49
CA PRO A 85 -5.08 -27.96 -3.57
C PRO A 85 -5.63 -27.72 -4.97
N LEU A 86 -6.97 -27.65 -5.12
CA LEU A 86 -7.64 -27.44 -6.41
C LEU A 86 -8.34 -26.08 -6.51
N LEU A 87 -8.38 -25.28 -5.44
CA LEU A 87 -9.14 -24.03 -5.44
C LEU A 87 -8.48 -23.00 -6.37
N GLU A 88 -9.18 -22.63 -7.43
CA GLU A 88 -8.73 -21.69 -8.44
C GLU A 88 -9.29 -20.29 -8.24
N THR A 89 -10.53 -20.18 -7.77
CA THR A 89 -11.27 -18.91 -7.70
C THR A 89 -12.08 -18.76 -6.41
N ILE A 90 -12.00 -17.58 -5.80
CA ILE A 90 -12.93 -17.09 -4.77
C ILE A 90 -13.59 -15.84 -5.34
N ASP A 91 -14.88 -15.90 -5.65
CA ASP A 91 -15.55 -14.84 -6.42
C ASP A 91 -15.65 -13.51 -5.63
N LYS A 92 -15.82 -13.60 -4.31
CA LYS A 92 -15.88 -12.44 -3.41
C LYS A 92 -14.57 -12.31 -2.61
N GLU A 93 -14.66 -12.27 -1.29
CA GLU A 93 -13.54 -11.94 -0.43
C GLU A 93 -12.82 -13.20 0.08
N PHE A 94 -11.50 -13.19 0.09
CA PHE A 94 -10.68 -14.12 0.87
C PHE A 94 -10.14 -13.35 2.08
N HIS A 95 -10.80 -13.50 3.22
CA HIS A 95 -10.53 -12.74 4.43
C HIS A 95 -10.24 -13.61 5.65
N PHE A 96 -9.01 -13.56 6.13
CA PHE A 96 -8.60 -14.19 7.38
C PHE A 96 -8.07 -13.14 8.36
N GLU A 97 -8.68 -13.12 9.54
CA GLU A 97 -8.38 -12.19 10.62
C GLU A 97 -8.09 -12.95 11.93
N GLY A 98 -6.97 -12.65 12.58
CA GLY A 98 -6.69 -13.17 13.93
C GLY A 98 -6.44 -14.68 13.99
N LEU A 99 -6.04 -15.30 12.87
CA LEU A 99 -5.60 -16.70 12.82
C LEU A 99 -4.13 -16.77 13.26
N VAL A 100 -3.88 -16.46 14.53
CA VAL A 100 -2.54 -16.27 15.08
C VAL A 100 -1.67 -17.54 15.07
N GLY A 101 -2.27 -18.72 14.93
CA GLY A 101 -1.57 -20.01 14.81
C GLY A 101 -1.22 -20.42 13.39
N VAL A 102 -1.75 -19.73 12.35
CA VAL A 102 -1.56 -20.15 10.96
C VAL A 102 -0.12 -19.87 10.54
N THR A 103 0.57 -20.91 10.08
CA THR A 103 1.94 -20.80 9.57
C THR A 103 2.03 -20.80 8.04
N SER A 104 1.05 -21.40 7.37
CA SER A 104 1.02 -21.49 5.90
C SER A 104 -0.41 -21.57 5.36
N LEU A 105 -0.63 -20.90 4.22
CA LEU A 105 -1.84 -20.99 3.42
C LEU A 105 -1.50 -21.62 2.06
N GLN A 106 -1.98 -22.84 1.80
CA GLN A 106 -1.61 -23.64 0.63
C GLN A 106 -2.74 -23.66 -0.41
N PHE A 107 -2.64 -22.81 -1.43
CA PHE A 107 -3.64 -22.66 -2.49
C PHE A 107 -2.96 -22.65 -3.86
N PRO A 108 -2.35 -23.78 -4.28
CA PRO A 108 -1.42 -23.81 -5.40
C PRO A 108 -2.04 -23.46 -6.75
N GLN A 109 -3.37 -23.60 -6.91
CA GLN A 109 -4.11 -23.29 -8.13
C GLN A 109 -4.82 -21.93 -8.11
N LEU A 110 -4.76 -21.19 -7.00
CA LEU A 110 -5.51 -19.94 -6.83
C LEU A 110 -4.99 -18.86 -7.78
N LYS A 111 -5.89 -18.35 -8.63
CA LYS A 111 -5.59 -17.36 -9.66
C LYS A 111 -6.40 -16.08 -9.51
N SER A 112 -7.62 -16.18 -8.96
CA SER A 112 -8.57 -15.08 -8.89
C SER A 112 -9.26 -15.02 -7.54
N VAL A 113 -9.20 -13.85 -6.92
CA VAL A 113 -10.01 -13.51 -5.74
C VAL A 113 -10.74 -12.19 -6.01
N GLY A 114 -11.93 -11.97 -5.45
CA GLY A 114 -12.57 -10.66 -5.49
C GLY A 114 -11.78 -9.65 -4.66
N SER A 115 -11.41 -10.00 -3.43
CA SER A 115 -10.44 -9.26 -2.59
C SER A 115 -9.61 -10.23 -1.76
N LEU A 116 -8.39 -9.84 -1.41
CA LEU A 116 -7.51 -10.55 -0.46
C LEU A 116 -7.33 -9.69 0.77
N ASN A 117 -7.74 -10.17 1.94
CA ASN A 117 -7.62 -9.43 3.20
C ASN A 117 -7.04 -10.33 4.29
N PHE A 118 -5.78 -10.11 4.65
CA PHE A 118 -5.12 -10.82 5.74
C PHE A 118 -4.75 -9.84 6.83
N GLU A 119 -5.26 -10.11 8.04
CA GLU A 119 -5.06 -9.25 9.20
C GLU A 119 -4.69 -10.09 10.42
N ALA A 120 -3.68 -9.65 11.17
CA ALA A 120 -3.24 -10.30 12.40
C ALA A 120 -2.95 -11.81 12.23
N LEU A 121 -2.10 -12.13 11.24
CA LEU A 121 -1.58 -13.48 10.95
C LEU A 121 -0.07 -13.56 11.24
N PRO A 122 0.40 -13.27 12.48
CA PRO A 122 1.81 -13.02 12.79
C PRO A 122 2.74 -14.22 12.57
N LEU A 123 2.21 -15.45 12.48
CA LEU A 123 3.00 -16.65 12.21
C LEU A 123 2.96 -17.10 10.74
N LEU A 124 2.17 -16.44 9.88
CA LEU A 124 2.05 -16.81 8.47
C LEU A 124 3.31 -16.38 7.72
N GLN A 125 4.21 -17.31 7.43
CA GLN A 125 5.53 -17.00 6.84
C GLN A 125 5.54 -17.03 5.32
N THR A 126 4.68 -17.84 4.70
CA THR A 126 4.69 -18.05 3.24
C THR A 126 3.28 -18.22 2.69
N LEU A 127 3.07 -17.71 1.47
CA LEU A 127 1.88 -18.01 0.67
C LEU A 127 2.17 -19.14 -0.31
N GLY A 128 1.43 -20.24 -0.22
CA GLY A 128 1.48 -21.36 -1.16
C GLY A 128 0.67 -21.11 -2.44
N PHE A 129 0.70 -19.89 -2.97
CA PHE A 129 -0.08 -19.48 -4.15
C PHE A 129 0.74 -19.69 -5.43
N THR A 130 1.16 -20.92 -5.69
CA THR A 130 2.18 -21.23 -6.72
C THR A 130 1.77 -20.84 -8.16
N SER A 131 0.48 -20.86 -8.48
CA SER A 131 -0.01 -20.38 -9.80
C SER A 131 0.01 -18.85 -9.92
N GLY A 132 0.14 -18.15 -8.80
CA GLY A 132 0.06 -16.70 -8.71
C GLY A 132 -1.39 -16.18 -8.76
N VAL A 133 -1.78 -15.43 -7.74
CA VAL A 133 -3.02 -14.63 -7.78
C VAL A 133 -2.81 -13.49 -8.77
N THR A 134 -3.47 -13.56 -9.93
CA THR A 134 -3.32 -12.60 -11.03
C THR A 134 -4.45 -11.58 -11.10
N LYS A 135 -5.55 -11.83 -10.37
CA LYS A 135 -6.72 -10.96 -10.26
C LYS A 135 -7.15 -10.82 -8.81
N ALA A 136 -7.19 -9.58 -8.35
CA ALA A 136 -7.77 -9.16 -7.08
C ALA A 136 -8.30 -7.73 -7.25
N GLY A 137 -9.51 -7.44 -6.79
CA GLY A 137 -10.06 -6.10 -6.73
C GLY A 137 -9.34 -5.23 -5.70
N SER A 138 -8.96 -5.80 -4.56
CA SER A 138 -8.09 -5.19 -3.56
C SER A 138 -7.23 -6.24 -2.87
N VAL A 139 -6.08 -5.81 -2.36
CA VAL A 139 -5.22 -6.59 -1.47
C VAL A 139 -4.90 -5.76 -0.24
N SER A 140 -5.16 -6.32 0.93
CA SER A 140 -4.78 -5.81 2.24
C SER A 140 -4.03 -6.90 2.99
N ILE A 141 -2.79 -6.63 3.38
CA ILE A 141 -1.95 -7.55 4.15
C ILE A 141 -1.39 -6.77 5.32
N VAL A 142 -1.90 -7.05 6.51
CA VAL A 142 -1.66 -6.28 7.72
C VAL A 142 -1.20 -7.20 8.84
N ASN A 143 -0.07 -6.86 9.47
CA ASN A 143 0.45 -7.58 10.64
C ASN A 143 0.54 -9.11 10.41
N THR A 144 1.27 -9.49 9.37
CA THR A 144 1.57 -10.89 9.05
C THR A 144 3.05 -11.21 9.27
N GLY A 145 3.37 -12.49 9.40
CA GLY A 145 4.75 -12.99 9.46
C GLY A 145 5.41 -13.20 8.09
N LEU A 146 4.81 -12.68 7.01
CA LEU A 146 5.27 -12.93 5.64
C LEU A 146 6.61 -12.23 5.42
N THR A 147 7.57 -12.94 4.80
CA THR A 147 8.87 -12.38 4.41
C THR A 147 8.89 -11.88 2.97
N THR A 148 8.03 -12.42 2.12
CA THR A 148 7.80 -11.98 0.74
C THR A 148 6.31 -12.02 0.41
N LEU A 149 5.91 -11.41 -0.70
CA LEU A 149 4.57 -11.55 -1.29
C LEU A 149 4.56 -12.48 -2.52
N ASP A 150 5.49 -13.43 -2.57
CA ASP A 150 5.53 -14.42 -3.65
C ASP A 150 4.19 -15.15 -3.74
N GLY A 151 3.70 -15.30 -4.98
CA GLY A 151 2.36 -15.82 -5.24
C GLY A 151 1.29 -14.75 -5.41
N ILE A 152 1.62 -13.45 -5.28
CA ILE A 152 0.77 -12.35 -5.71
C ILE A 152 1.39 -11.72 -6.97
N SER A 153 0.67 -11.78 -8.09
CA SER A 153 1.16 -11.37 -9.42
C SER A 153 0.08 -10.62 -10.20
N LEU A 154 -0.47 -9.58 -9.58
CA LEU A 154 -1.60 -8.82 -10.11
C LEU A 154 -1.24 -8.05 -11.38
N ASN A 155 -2.20 -7.92 -12.30
CA ASN A 155 -2.06 -7.02 -13.46
C ASN A 155 -2.55 -5.60 -13.16
N SER A 156 -3.64 -5.50 -12.40
CA SER A 156 -4.27 -4.27 -11.95
C SER A 156 -4.93 -4.53 -10.60
N VAL A 157 -5.05 -3.50 -9.77
CA VAL A 157 -5.71 -3.57 -8.47
C VAL A 157 -6.43 -2.26 -8.18
N GLY A 158 -7.44 -2.27 -7.32
CA GLY A 158 -8.00 -1.05 -6.75
C GLY A 158 -7.06 -0.47 -5.70
N SER A 159 -6.97 -1.17 -4.56
CA SER A 159 -6.09 -0.83 -3.45
C SER A 159 -5.08 -1.95 -3.17
N PHE A 160 -3.82 -1.59 -2.92
CA PHE A 160 -2.75 -2.49 -2.51
C PHE A 160 -2.13 -1.94 -1.22
N ILE A 161 -2.60 -2.45 -0.09
CA ILE A 161 -2.30 -1.94 1.25
C ILE A 161 -1.47 -2.98 2.00
N ILE A 162 -0.22 -2.66 2.26
CA ILE A 162 0.74 -3.55 2.91
C ILE A 162 1.29 -2.81 4.13
N THR A 163 0.76 -3.12 5.32
CA THR A 163 1.14 -2.40 6.54
C THR A 163 1.51 -3.32 7.70
N ASP A 164 2.42 -2.86 8.55
CA ASP A 164 2.76 -3.51 9.82
C ASP A 164 3.31 -4.96 9.68
N ASN A 165 3.80 -5.31 8.49
CA ASN A 165 4.45 -6.60 8.24
C ASN A 165 5.93 -6.48 8.57
N THR A 166 6.25 -6.58 9.86
CA THR A 166 7.59 -6.31 10.41
C THR A 166 8.67 -7.30 9.97
N GLN A 167 8.30 -8.41 9.31
CA GLN A 167 9.21 -9.41 8.75
C GLN A 167 9.28 -9.36 7.21
N LEU A 168 8.53 -8.47 6.55
CA LEU A 168 8.41 -8.43 5.10
C LEU A 168 9.65 -7.79 4.46
N GLU A 169 10.56 -8.62 3.96
CA GLU A 169 11.84 -8.20 3.39
C GLU A 169 11.71 -7.70 1.96
N THR A 170 10.89 -8.36 1.13
CA THR A 170 10.75 -8.00 -0.28
C THR A 170 9.30 -8.01 -0.76
N VAL A 171 8.99 -7.06 -1.62
CA VAL A 171 7.73 -7.02 -2.37
C VAL A 171 8.05 -6.86 -3.84
N ASP A 172 7.85 -7.93 -4.59
CA ASP A 172 7.92 -7.93 -6.04
C ASP A 172 6.53 -8.24 -6.60
N VAL A 173 5.91 -7.24 -7.23
CA VAL A 173 4.67 -7.41 -8.00
C VAL A 173 4.91 -6.94 -9.43
N ASN A 174 5.90 -7.55 -10.09
CA ASN A 174 6.36 -7.15 -11.42
C ASN A 174 5.25 -7.00 -12.46
N ASN A 175 4.14 -7.73 -12.36
CA ASN A 175 3.07 -7.65 -13.37
C ASN A 175 2.11 -6.47 -13.15
N LEU A 176 2.21 -5.75 -12.03
CA LEU A 176 1.27 -4.68 -11.70
C LEU A 176 1.49 -3.48 -12.62
N LYS A 177 0.47 -3.16 -13.43
CA LYS A 177 0.51 -2.04 -14.40
C LYS A 177 -0.24 -0.80 -13.92
N ASN A 178 -1.25 -0.99 -13.08
CA ASN A 178 -2.15 0.07 -12.65
C ASN A 178 -2.76 -0.19 -11.27
N ALA A 179 -2.92 0.87 -10.48
CA ALA A 179 -3.70 0.87 -9.25
C ALA A 179 -4.70 2.03 -9.23
N THR A 180 -6.01 1.73 -9.19
CA THR A 180 -7.05 2.76 -9.40
C THR A 180 -7.39 3.59 -8.17
N ASN A 181 -6.89 3.21 -6.99
CA ASN A 181 -7.15 3.93 -5.74
C ASN A 181 -5.85 4.29 -5.00
N LEU A 182 -5.22 3.32 -4.35
CA LEU A 182 -4.08 3.55 -3.46
C LEU A 182 -3.16 2.35 -3.41
N ILE A 183 -1.86 2.60 -3.58
CA ILE A 183 -0.79 1.72 -3.13
C ILE A 183 -0.20 2.33 -1.86
N ASN A 184 -0.20 1.59 -0.75
CA ASN A 184 0.29 2.06 0.53
C ASN A 184 1.23 1.05 1.18
N PHE A 185 2.42 1.51 1.56
CA PHE A 185 3.38 0.77 2.37
C PHE A 185 3.74 1.59 3.60
N ALA A 186 3.53 1.03 4.79
CA ALA A 186 3.86 1.68 6.07
C ALA A 186 4.08 0.66 7.20
N GLY A 187 4.95 0.96 8.16
CA GLY A 187 5.14 0.10 9.34
C GLY A 187 5.72 -1.31 9.06
N ASN A 188 6.17 -1.58 7.83
CA ASN A 188 6.77 -2.86 7.47
C ASN A 188 8.21 -2.98 7.98
N TYR A 189 8.89 -4.09 7.65
CA TYR A 189 10.31 -4.27 7.94
C TYR A 189 11.14 -3.07 7.46
N HIS A 190 12.06 -2.59 8.30
CA HIS A 190 12.79 -1.35 8.03
C HIS A 190 13.76 -1.45 6.85
N GLU A 191 14.14 -2.66 6.42
CA GLU A 191 14.93 -2.87 5.20
C GLU A 191 14.09 -3.32 4.00
N LEU A 192 12.75 -3.21 4.05
CA LEU A 192 11.87 -3.63 2.97
C LEU A 192 12.32 -3.05 1.62
N GLU A 193 12.45 -3.92 0.62
CA GLU A 193 12.69 -3.56 -0.77
C GLU A 193 11.43 -3.74 -1.62
N ILE A 194 11.06 -2.72 -2.38
CA ILE A 194 9.85 -2.71 -3.22
C ILE A 194 10.24 -2.65 -4.70
N SER A 195 9.72 -3.59 -5.49
CA SER A 195 9.89 -3.66 -6.94
C SER A 195 8.53 -3.63 -7.65
N LEU A 196 8.25 -2.53 -8.35
CA LEU A 196 7.05 -2.31 -9.18
C LEU A 196 7.44 -1.85 -10.61
N PRO A 197 8.28 -2.61 -11.33
CA PRO A 197 8.94 -2.13 -12.55
C PRO A 197 8.00 -1.88 -13.71
N ASN A 198 6.81 -2.50 -13.74
CA ASN A 198 5.83 -2.29 -14.80
C ASN A 198 4.66 -1.40 -14.38
N LEU A 199 4.69 -0.81 -13.18
CA LEU A 199 3.67 0.14 -12.75
C LEU A 199 3.77 1.39 -13.62
N ALA A 200 2.84 1.53 -14.56
CA ALA A 200 2.86 2.60 -15.56
C ALA A 200 2.00 3.79 -15.12
N GLN A 201 0.88 3.52 -14.46
CA GLN A 201 -0.11 4.49 -14.04
C GLN A 201 -0.72 4.11 -12.68
N GLY A 202 -1.45 5.05 -12.07
CA GLY A 202 -2.25 4.83 -10.89
C GLY A 202 -2.82 6.11 -10.33
N THR A 203 -3.47 6.02 -9.17
CA THR A 203 -4.04 7.20 -8.49
C THR A 203 -3.11 7.70 -7.39
N ASN A 204 -2.91 6.96 -6.29
CA ASN A 204 -2.02 7.36 -5.20
C ASN A 204 -0.96 6.30 -4.89
N LEU A 205 0.26 6.75 -4.59
CA LEU A 205 1.37 5.93 -4.08
C LEU A 205 1.93 6.56 -2.81
N THR A 206 1.82 5.85 -1.68
CA THR A 206 2.34 6.27 -0.37
C THR A 206 3.36 5.26 0.12
N ILE A 207 4.63 5.68 0.24
CA ILE A 207 5.75 4.82 0.64
C ILE A 207 6.38 5.36 1.91
N ARG A 208 6.34 4.59 3.00
CA ARG A 208 6.88 4.98 4.30
C ARG A 208 7.82 3.94 4.87
N ASN A 209 8.97 4.39 5.38
CA ASN A 209 9.96 3.57 6.10
C ASN A 209 10.50 2.37 5.30
N VAL A 210 10.84 2.59 4.03
CA VAL A 210 11.34 1.58 3.09
C VAL A 210 12.82 1.85 2.76
N SER A 211 13.59 0.80 2.44
CA SER A 211 15.03 0.90 2.13
C SER A 211 15.34 1.03 0.64
N SER A 212 14.42 0.60 -0.23
CA SER A 212 14.52 0.66 -1.68
C SER A 212 13.15 0.63 -2.35
N VAL A 213 12.97 1.40 -3.42
CA VAL A 213 11.75 1.37 -4.24
C VAL A 213 12.10 1.55 -5.72
N SER A 214 11.59 0.66 -6.57
CA SER A 214 11.80 0.66 -8.01
C SER A 214 10.48 0.87 -8.76
N ILE A 215 10.35 2.02 -9.43
CA ILE A 215 9.18 2.42 -10.24
C ILE A 215 9.58 2.99 -11.62
N PRO A 216 10.48 2.33 -12.39
CA PRO A 216 11.04 2.87 -13.63
C PRO A 216 10.02 3.17 -14.73
N SER A 217 8.91 2.42 -14.79
CA SER A 217 7.87 2.60 -15.82
C SER A 217 6.81 3.63 -15.47
N LEU A 218 6.82 4.20 -14.26
CA LEU A 218 5.78 5.11 -13.83
C LEU A 218 5.79 6.36 -14.70
N THR A 219 4.69 6.59 -15.43
CA THR A 219 4.53 7.73 -16.34
C THR A 219 3.65 8.82 -15.75
N LYS A 220 2.57 8.42 -15.07
CA LYS A 220 1.58 9.35 -14.52
C LYS A 220 0.93 8.82 -13.25
N LEU A 221 0.68 9.72 -12.30
CA LEU A 221 -0.28 9.50 -11.21
C LEU A 221 -1.36 10.59 -11.25
N GLU A 222 -2.61 10.21 -11.02
CA GLU A 222 -3.72 11.18 -10.94
C GLU A 222 -3.71 11.95 -9.61
N GLY A 223 -3.34 11.26 -8.53
CA GLY A 223 -3.21 11.79 -7.19
C GLY A 223 -1.75 11.83 -6.74
N GLN A 224 -1.53 11.62 -5.44
CA GLN A 224 -0.25 11.85 -4.80
C GLN A 224 0.79 10.76 -5.11
N LEU A 225 2.03 11.21 -5.30
CA LEU A 225 3.25 10.41 -5.19
C LEU A 225 4.04 10.86 -3.97
N GLY A 226 4.11 10.03 -2.92
CA GLY A 226 4.68 10.46 -1.65
C GLY A 226 5.61 9.46 -0.99
N PHE A 227 6.68 9.99 -0.40
CA PHE A 227 7.76 9.26 0.25
C PHE A 227 8.08 9.90 1.62
N TRP A 228 7.84 9.17 2.71
CA TRP A 228 8.10 9.63 4.08
C TRP A 228 9.05 8.72 4.86
N GLY A 229 10.06 9.30 5.50
CA GLY A 229 10.87 8.57 6.48
C GLY A 229 11.63 7.37 5.90
N ASN A 230 11.93 7.39 4.59
CA ASN A 230 12.61 6.29 3.92
C ASN A 230 14.13 6.39 4.07
N THR A 231 14.80 5.25 3.95
CA THR A 231 16.26 5.15 4.15
C THR A 231 17.03 4.85 2.87
N PHE A 232 16.38 4.87 1.71
CA PHE A 232 17.06 4.75 0.42
C PHE A 232 17.96 5.96 0.13
N SER A 233 19.12 5.72 -0.48
CA SER A 233 20.04 6.80 -0.87
C SER A 233 19.67 7.47 -2.19
N SER A 234 18.88 6.78 -3.02
CA SER A 234 18.51 7.27 -4.35
C SER A 234 17.12 6.85 -4.74
N LEU A 235 16.41 7.74 -5.45
CA LEU A 235 15.15 7.44 -6.12
C LEU A 235 15.19 7.93 -7.57
N ALA A 236 14.69 7.09 -8.48
CA ALA A 236 14.48 7.46 -9.86
C ALA A 236 13.09 7.04 -10.36
N ALA A 237 12.38 7.97 -11.00
CA ALA A 237 11.23 7.68 -11.83
C ALA A 237 11.44 8.35 -13.20
N PRO A 238 12.27 7.75 -14.07
CA PRO A 238 12.79 8.38 -15.28
C PRO A 238 11.70 8.75 -16.30
N ASN A 239 10.56 8.05 -16.26
CA ASN A 239 9.46 8.23 -17.19
C ASN A 239 8.31 9.07 -16.64
N LEU A 240 8.38 9.50 -15.37
CA LEU A 240 7.29 10.25 -14.73
C LEU A 240 7.19 11.64 -15.36
N THR A 241 6.06 11.92 -16.00
CA THR A 241 5.79 13.23 -16.63
C THR A 241 4.81 14.07 -15.83
N GLU A 242 3.89 13.44 -15.09
CA GLU A 242 2.80 14.12 -14.40
C GLU A 242 2.40 13.40 -13.10
N THR A 243 2.11 14.15 -12.04
CA THR A 243 1.54 13.63 -10.79
C THR A 243 0.56 14.64 -10.18
N GLY A 244 -0.26 14.22 -9.21
CA GLY A 244 -1.02 15.08 -8.32
C GLY A 244 -0.08 15.85 -7.39
N ASP A 245 -0.13 15.56 -6.09
CA ASP A 245 0.89 16.01 -5.15
C ASP A 245 2.20 15.20 -5.34
N LEU A 246 3.33 15.83 -5.03
CA LEU A 246 4.63 15.18 -5.02
C LEU A 246 5.34 15.50 -3.71
N VAL A 247 5.61 14.48 -2.90
CA VAL A 247 6.10 14.64 -1.53
C VAL A 247 7.34 13.80 -1.27
N PHE A 248 8.39 14.47 -0.78
CA PHE A 248 9.59 13.89 -0.21
C PHE A 248 9.84 14.49 1.16
N GLU A 249 9.56 13.74 2.21
CA GLU A 249 9.65 14.24 3.57
C GLU A 249 10.44 13.26 4.46
N ASP A 250 11.38 13.77 5.25
CA ASP A 250 12.14 12.97 6.22
C ASP A 250 12.92 11.78 5.62
N ASN A 251 13.29 11.83 4.34
CA ASN A 251 14.14 10.77 3.76
C ASN A 251 15.61 11.13 3.98
N GLU A 252 16.07 10.98 5.22
CA GLU A 252 17.35 11.52 5.72
C GLU A 252 18.57 11.10 4.88
N ARG A 253 18.54 9.91 4.28
CA ARG A 253 19.64 9.36 3.45
C ARG A 253 19.55 9.68 1.96
N LEU A 254 18.45 10.30 1.53
CA LEU A 254 18.21 10.57 0.12
C LEU A 254 19.21 11.62 -0.39
N SER A 255 20.18 11.19 -1.19
CA SER A 255 21.20 12.06 -1.77
C SER A 255 21.05 12.25 -3.28
N ASN A 256 20.29 11.38 -3.94
CA ASN A 256 20.03 11.47 -5.38
C ASN A 256 18.54 11.27 -5.70
N LEU A 257 17.91 12.33 -6.21
CA LEU A 257 16.53 12.30 -6.69
C LEU A 257 16.50 12.63 -8.19
N SER A 258 16.03 11.69 -9.02
CA SER A 258 16.05 11.80 -10.48
C SER A 258 14.66 11.63 -11.10
N LEU A 259 14.04 12.75 -11.48
CA LEU A 259 12.75 12.83 -12.19
C LEU A 259 12.91 13.66 -13.48
N PRO A 260 13.75 13.24 -14.45
CA PRO A 260 14.16 14.07 -15.59
C PRO A 260 13.03 14.38 -16.59
N ALA A 261 11.99 13.54 -16.60
CA ALA A 261 10.83 13.70 -17.49
C ALA A 261 9.68 14.51 -16.87
N LEU A 262 9.76 14.88 -15.58
CA LEU A 262 8.66 15.51 -14.86
C LEU A 262 8.35 16.89 -15.46
N GLU A 263 7.12 17.06 -15.94
CA GLU A 263 6.65 18.28 -16.61
C GLU A 263 5.61 19.02 -15.77
N THR A 264 4.73 18.30 -15.06
CA THR A 264 3.61 18.89 -14.31
C THR A 264 3.41 18.24 -12.94
N VAL A 265 3.20 19.05 -11.91
CA VAL A 265 2.66 18.66 -10.61
C VAL A 265 1.31 19.37 -10.44
N ASN A 266 0.22 18.60 -10.41
CA ASN A 266 -1.14 19.16 -10.35
C ASN A 266 -1.53 19.60 -8.93
N GLY A 267 -0.80 19.14 -7.92
CA GLY A 267 -0.94 19.54 -6.52
C GLY A 267 0.27 20.32 -6.02
N GLY A 268 0.57 20.19 -4.74
CA GLY A 268 1.76 20.71 -4.09
C GLY A 268 3.00 19.87 -4.36
N PHE A 269 4.16 20.53 -4.35
CA PHE A 269 5.46 19.87 -4.44
C PHE A 269 6.27 20.17 -3.18
N LEU A 270 6.36 19.17 -2.30
CA LEU A 270 7.06 19.24 -1.02
C LEU A 270 8.37 18.44 -1.08
N ILE A 271 9.48 19.09 -0.75
CA ILE A 271 10.77 18.44 -0.46
C ILE A 271 11.26 19.03 0.86
N THR A 272 11.14 18.28 1.95
CA THR A 272 11.42 18.79 3.30
C THR A 272 12.21 17.76 4.11
N ARG A 273 13.20 18.22 4.90
CA ARG A 273 14.00 17.35 5.78
C ARG A 273 14.65 16.15 5.06
N ASN A 274 15.19 16.39 3.87
CA ASN A 274 16.02 15.42 3.12
C ASN A 274 17.46 15.93 3.14
N ASP A 275 18.10 15.93 4.31
CA ASP A 275 19.33 16.70 4.58
C ASP A 275 20.56 16.22 3.78
N GLU A 276 20.58 15.00 3.25
CA GLU A 276 21.63 14.54 2.33
C GLU A 276 21.40 14.92 0.85
N LEU A 277 20.24 15.52 0.51
CA LEU A 277 19.90 15.91 -0.86
C LEU A 277 20.55 17.25 -1.22
N ASN A 278 21.80 17.20 -1.67
CA ASN A 278 22.59 18.41 -1.96
C ASN A 278 22.15 19.19 -3.21
N THR A 279 21.37 18.57 -4.12
CA THR A 279 20.94 19.19 -5.38
C THR A 279 19.48 18.87 -5.69
N ILE A 280 18.71 19.90 -5.98
CA ILE A 280 17.36 19.83 -6.52
C ILE A 280 17.40 20.26 -7.99
N SER A 281 16.96 19.39 -8.90
CA SER A 281 16.97 19.68 -10.33
C SER A 281 15.84 18.98 -11.07
N PHE A 282 14.89 19.76 -11.59
CA PHE A 282 13.78 19.27 -12.42
C PHE A 282 13.78 20.01 -13.77
N PRO A 283 14.57 19.55 -14.75
CA PRO A 283 14.87 20.32 -15.96
C PRO A 283 13.65 20.55 -16.86
N LYS A 284 12.64 19.68 -16.82
CA LYS A 284 11.43 19.76 -17.63
C LYS A 284 10.21 20.29 -16.88
N LEU A 285 10.29 20.47 -15.55
CA LEU A 285 9.14 20.87 -14.74
C LEU A 285 8.70 22.27 -15.20
N ALA A 286 7.50 22.35 -15.76
CA ALA A 286 6.95 23.57 -16.34
C ALA A 286 5.85 24.17 -15.47
N THR A 287 5.05 23.32 -14.81
CA THR A 287 3.86 23.75 -14.07
C THR A 287 3.76 23.06 -12.71
N VAL A 288 3.52 23.86 -11.67
CA VAL A 288 3.00 23.41 -10.38
C VAL A 288 1.68 24.13 -10.12
N THR A 289 0.60 23.38 -9.96
CA THR A 289 -0.74 23.96 -9.72
C THR A 289 -0.99 24.25 -8.24
N GLY A 290 -0.33 23.56 -7.33
CA GLY A 290 -0.28 23.91 -5.91
C GLY A 290 0.91 24.81 -5.58
N ALA A 291 1.42 24.66 -4.36
CA ALA A 291 2.60 25.37 -3.87
C ALA A 291 3.88 24.54 -4.09
N ILE A 292 5.02 25.22 -4.21
CA ILE A 292 6.35 24.63 -4.02
C ILE A 292 6.78 24.91 -2.59
N ASP A 293 7.17 23.88 -1.86
CA ASP A 293 7.72 24.01 -0.51
C ASP A 293 8.97 23.14 -0.38
N PHE A 294 10.13 23.74 -0.63
CA PHE A 294 11.42 23.09 -0.55
C PHE A 294 12.22 23.63 0.63
N SER A 295 12.51 22.74 1.58
CA SER A 295 13.31 23.07 2.75
C SER A 295 14.30 21.95 3.10
N GLY A 296 15.52 22.30 3.53
CA GLY A 296 16.54 21.30 3.84
C GLY A 296 17.97 21.85 3.81
N ALA A 297 18.90 21.04 3.30
CA ALA A 297 20.34 21.35 3.25
C ALA A 297 20.95 21.30 1.84
N PHE A 298 20.18 21.65 0.81
CA PHE A 298 20.66 21.67 -0.58
C PHE A 298 21.49 22.92 -0.91
N ASP A 299 22.58 22.77 -1.66
CA ASP A 299 23.42 23.88 -2.16
C ASP A 299 23.02 24.33 -3.57
N ARG A 300 22.20 23.54 -4.27
CA ARG A 300 21.82 23.82 -5.66
C ARG A 300 20.35 23.54 -5.90
N ALA A 301 19.65 24.50 -6.48
CA ALA A 301 18.28 24.35 -6.95
C ALA A 301 18.18 24.87 -8.40
N SER A 302 17.64 24.08 -9.32
CA SER A 302 17.50 24.44 -10.74
C SER A 302 16.20 23.93 -11.34
N LEU A 303 15.34 24.87 -11.75
CA LEU A 303 14.02 24.60 -12.35
C LEU A 303 13.86 25.41 -13.65
N PRO A 304 14.73 25.22 -14.67
CA PRO A 304 14.88 26.16 -15.78
C PRO A 304 13.66 26.25 -16.70
N SER A 305 12.79 25.22 -16.71
CA SER A 305 11.58 25.20 -17.52
C SER A 305 10.34 25.69 -16.77
N LEU A 306 10.46 26.03 -15.48
CA LEU A 306 9.32 26.38 -14.64
C LEU A 306 8.75 27.72 -15.09
N LYS A 307 7.46 27.72 -15.42
CA LYS A 307 6.75 28.89 -15.96
C LYS A 307 5.57 29.31 -15.11
N ASN A 308 5.01 28.39 -14.33
CA ASN A 308 3.79 28.64 -13.58
C ASN A 308 3.76 27.85 -12.26
N VAL A 309 3.63 28.58 -11.15
CA VAL A 309 3.33 28.10 -9.80
C VAL A 309 2.09 28.85 -9.33
N ARG A 310 0.93 28.18 -9.23
CA ARG A 310 -0.31 28.89 -8.85
C ARG A 310 -0.39 29.17 -7.35
N GLY A 311 0.21 28.30 -6.53
CA GLY A 311 0.28 28.47 -5.08
C GLY A 311 1.49 29.28 -4.61
N GLY A 312 1.79 29.17 -3.32
CA GLY A 312 2.98 29.76 -2.72
C GLY A 312 4.28 29.11 -3.21
N PHE A 313 5.37 29.82 -3.01
CA PHE A 313 6.72 29.37 -3.28
C PHE A 313 7.57 29.61 -2.03
N ASN A 314 7.96 28.52 -1.36
CA ASN A 314 8.89 28.53 -0.26
C ASN A 314 10.13 27.72 -0.66
N MET A 315 11.30 28.34 -0.63
CA MET A 315 12.58 27.69 -0.89
C MET A 315 13.63 28.13 0.12
N GLN A 316 13.91 27.30 1.11
CA GLN A 316 14.82 27.63 2.19
C GLN A 316 15.87 26.55 2.37
N SER A 317 17.13 26.93 2.56
CA SER A 317 18.20 25.94 2.76
C SER A 317 19.26 26.43 3.72
N THR A 318 19.85 25.51 4.48
CA THR A 318 21.13 25.74 5.16
C THR A 318 22.29 25.87 4.16
N GLY A 319 22.14 25.31 2.95
CA GLY A 319 23.10 25.40 1.85
C GLY A 319 23.08 26.74 1.09
N ASN A 320 24.09 26.95 0.25
CA ASN A 320 24.46 28.26 -0.30
C ASN A 320 23.96 28.56 -1.73
N PHE A 321 22.76 28.07 -2.09
CA PHE A 321 22.17 28.34 -3.40
C PHE A 321 21.85 29.84 -3.61
N SER A 322 21.56 30.28 -4.85
CA SER A 322 21.16 31.67 -5.13
C SER A 322 19.65 31.81 -5.32
N CYS A 323 19.07 32.83 -4.66
CA CYS A 323 17.69 33.24 -4.85
C CYS A 323 17.47 34.11 -6.10
N ASP A 324 18.52 34.64 -6.74
CA ASP A 324 18.41 35.66 -7.79
C ASP A 324 17.50 35.22 -8.95
N THR A 325 17.61 33.96 -9.38
CA THR A 325 16.75 33.39 -10.44
C THR A 325 15.29 33.40 -10.01
N PHE A 326 15.01 32.96 -8.78
CA PHE A 326 13.67 32.84 -8.23
C PHE A 326 13.07 34.20 -7.89
N ASP A 327 13.89 35.18 -7.51
CA ASP A 327 13.44 36.54 -7.20
C ASP A 327 12.81 37.22 -8.42
N ASN A 328 13.28 36.88 -9.63
CA ASN A 328 12.72 37.37 -10.89
C ASN A 328 11.38 36.70 -11.27
N TRP A 329 10.95 35.67 -10.54
CA TRP A 329 9.71 34.91 -10.83
C TRP A 329 8.48 35.44 -10.09
N LYS A 330 8.66 36.34 -9.10
CA LYS A 330 7.60 36.85 -8.22
C LYS A 330 6.38 37.39 -8.96
N ASP A 331 6.57 38.05 -10.10
CA ASP A 331 5.49 38.74 -10.79
C ASP A 331 4.89 37.93 -11.96
N ASN A 332 5.63 36.96 -12.52
CA ASN A 332 5.30 36.35 -13.80
C ASN A 332 5.18 34.82 -13.78
N THR A 333 5.74 34.17 -12.76
CA THR A 333 5.79 32.71 -12.66
C THR A 333 5.17 32.21 -11.37
N ILE A 334 5.26 32.97 -10.27
CA ILE A 334 4.70 32.62 -8.97
C ILE A 334 3.48 33.49 -8.71
N HIS A 335 2.34 32.86 -8.40
CA HIS A 335 1.06 33.57 -8.22
C HIS A 335 0.58 33.59 -6.76
N GLY A 336 1.34 33.00 -5.83
CA GLY A 336 1.09 33.02 -4.39
C GLY A 336 2.17 33.77 -3.60
N THR A 337 2.29 33.43 -2.31
CA THR A 337 3.36 33.95 -1.46
C THR A 337 4.73 33.56 -1.98
N TYR A 338 5.75 34.38 -1.70
CA TYR A 338 7.12 34.13 -2.10
C TYR A 338 8.05 34.22 -0.89
N GLU A 339 8.83 33.18 -0.68
CA GLU A 339 9.91 33.13 0.30
C GLU A 339 11.09 32.35 -0.27
N CYS A 340 12.26 32.98 -0.29
CA CYS A 340 13.52 32.34 -0.66
C CYS A 340 14.62 32.75 0.32
N LYS A 341 15.25 31.77 0.95
CA LYS A 341 16.33 31.98 1.94
C LYS A 341 17.45 30.97 1.73
N ALA A 342 18.57 31.43 1.20
CA ALA A 342 19.79 30.65 1.16
C ALA A 342 20.65 30.87 2.41
N ALA A 343 21.49 29.89 2.75
CA ALA A 343 22.39 29.92 3.89
C ALA A 343 21.70 30.32 5.21
N THR A 344 20.44 29.89 5.41
CA THR A 344 19.69 30.14 6.65
C THR A 344 19.97 29.04 7.68
N ASN A 345 20.22 29.40 8.93
CA ASN A 345 20.50 28.42 9.99
C ASN A 345 19.29 27.52 10.31
N ASN A 346 18.08 28.06 10.12
CA ASN A 346 16.82 27.38 10.46
C ASN A 346 15.86 27.54 9.28
N PRO A 347 16.00 26.76 8.20
CA PRO A 347 15.02 26.75 7.13
C PRO A 347 13.68 26.26 7.69
N THR A 348 12.58 26.87 7.25
CA THR A 348 11.23 26.44 7.62
C THR A 348 10.43 26.04 6.40
N THR A 349 9.46 25.17 6.61
CA THR A 349 8.34 24.95 5.68
C THR A 349 7.40 26.16 5.70
N SER A 350 6.44 26.18 4.77
CA SER A 350 5.48 27.28 4.60
C SER A 350 4.54 27.48 5.79
N ASP A 351 4.34 26.43 6.60
CA ASP A 351 3.55 26.46 7.84
C ASP A 351 4.38 26.87 9.08
N GLY A 352 5.68 27.11 8.91
CA GLY A 352 6.60 27.48 9.99
C GLY A 352 7.25 26.31 10.72
N SER A 353 6.97 25.06 10.33
CA SER A 353 7.65 23.89 10.88
C SER A 353 9.13 23.83 10.46
N SER A 354 9.94 23.02 11.16
CA SER A 354 11.36 22.86 10.80
C SER A 354 11.51 22.19 9.43
N GLY A 355 12.33 22.81 8.57
CA GLY A 355 12.61 22.35 7.22
C GLY A 355 13.83 21.45 7.08
N SER A 356 14.65 21.33 8.13
CA SER A 356 15.84 20.47 8.18
C SER A 356 15.82 19.66 9.49
N SER A 357 16.38 18.45 9.47
CA SER A 357 16.48 17.59 10.65
C SER A 357 17.66 17.95 11.57
N THR A 358 18.62 18.73 11.06
CA THR A 358 19.84 19.14 11.79
C THR A 358 19.79 20.54 12.41
N SER A 359 18.67 21.27 12.31
CA SER A 359 18.53 22.60 12.91
C SER A 359 18.50 22.51 14.45
N THR A 360 19.55 23.01 15.10
CA THR A 360 19.54 23.28 16.56
C THR A 360 18.41 24.25 16.87
N SER A 361 17.36 23.75 17.50
CA SER A 361 16.27 24.56 18.00
C SER A 361 16.82 25.48 19.10
N THR A 362 17.07 26.76 18.79
CA THR A 362 16.96 27.80 19.82
C THR A 362 15.47 28.06 20.00
N SER A 363 14.84 27.23 20.83
CA SER A 363 13.53 27.52 21.39
C SER A 363 13.67 28.72 22.32
N SER A 364 13.23 29.90 21.85
CA SER A 364 12.74 30.92 22.75
C SER A 364 11.45 30.37 23.37
N ALA A 365 11.58 29.79 24.56
CA ALA A 365 10.46 29.42 25.38
C ALA A 365 9.74 30.70 25.83
N ASP A 366 8.62 31.02 25.19
CA ASP A 366 7.55 31.74 25.87
C ASP A 366 6.71 30.69 26.59
N ASP A 367 6.84 30.75 27.91
CA ASP A 367 6.21 29.93 28.91
C ASP A 367 4.71 30.23 28.97
N SER A 368 3.89 29.27 28.58
CA SER A 368 2.52 29.17 29.07
C SER A 368 2.18 27.70 29.29
N ASP A 369 2.46 27.29 30.52
CA ASP A 369 1.99 26.08 31.19
C ASP A 369 0.50 25.80 30.91
N SER A 370 0.20 24.64 30.33
CA SER A 370 -1.02 23.89 30.61
C SER A 370 -0.80 22.42 30.24
N THR A 371 -0.56 21.62 31.27
CA THR A 371 -0.94 20.20 31.31
C THR A 371 -2.41 20.04 30.92
N GLU A 372 -2.74 19.21 29.92
CA GLU A 372 -3.90 18.29 29.83
C GLU A 372 -3.60 17.35 28.62
N ASP A 373 -3.51 16.04 28.80
CA ASP A 373 -4.62 15.08 28.88
C ASP A 373 -5.68 15.25 27.79
N ALA A 374 -6.05 14.12 27.19
CA ALA A 374 -6.92 13.99 26.05
C ALA A 374 -8.31 14.63 26.28
N ALA A 375 -8.48 15.87 25.81
CA ALA A 375 -9.79 16.53 25.78
C ALA A 375 -10.40 16.46 24.36
N VAL A 376 -11.56 15.82 24.29
CA VAL A 376 -12.46 15.72 23.15
C VAL A 376 -12.91 17.13 22.71
N LEU A 377 -12.53 17.56 21.50
CA LEU A 377 -13.02 18.81 20.91
C LEU A 377 -14.42 18.59 20.30
N THR A 378 -15.45 18.97 21.06
CA THR A 378 -16.77 19.27 20.52
C THR A 378 -16.77 20.61 19.77
N ALA A 379 -17.39 20.61 18.60
CA ALA A 379 -17.49 21.72 17.66
C ALA A 379 -18.19 22.97 18.25
N ALA A 380 -17.44 23.87 18.86
CA ALA A 380 -17.87 25.26 19.10
C ALA A 380 -16.67 26.10 19.56
N ASN A 381 -15.80 26.50 18.61
CA ASN A 381 -15.04 27.77 18.61
C ASN A 381 -13.93 27.68 17.56
N VAL A 382 -14.26 28.03 16.31
CA VAL A 382 -13.27 28.23 15.24
C VAL A 382 -13.17 29.74 14.98
N PRO A 383 -12.01 30.39 15.20
CA PRO A 383 -11.78 31.71 14.66
C PRO A 383 -11.57 31.60 13.14
N VAL A 384 -12.34 32.40 12.40
CA VAL A 384 -12.31 32.48 10.94
C VAL A 384 -10.97 33.06 10.48
N MET A 385 -10.16 32.24 9.79
CA MET A 385 -9.02 32.68 9.00
C MET A 385 -9.00 31.94 7.65
N GLY A 386 -8.53 32.64 6.63
CA GLY A 386 -8.83 32.46 5.20
C GLY A 386 -8.52 31.08 4.61
N ALA A 387 -9.40 30.68 3.69
CA ALA A 387 -9.29 29.46 2.91
C ALA A 387 -8.13 29.52 1.91
N ALA A 388 -7.04 28.79 2.19
CA ALA A 388 -6.12 28.18 1.22
C ALA A 388 -5.15 27.25 1.97
N ALA A 389 -4.92 26.06 1.42
CA ALA A 389 -4.02 24.99 1.92
C ALA A 389 -4.57 24.13 3.08
N ILE A 390 -5.52 23.24 2.75
CA ILE A 390 -5.65 21.97 3.46
C ILE A 390 -4.52 21.08 2.91
N PHE A 391 -3.32 21.21 3.49
CA PHE A 391 -2.31 20.15 3.37
C PHE A 391 -2.85 18.91 4.09
N GLY A 392 -2.64 17.73 3.53
CA GLY A 392 -3.16 16.43 3.96
C GLY A 392 -2.68 15.99 5.35
N MET A 393 -3.08 16.71 6.39
CA MET A 393 -2.90 16.36 7.78
C MET A 393 -4.13 15.58 8.25
N LEU A 394 -4.26 14.33 7.79
CA LEU A 394 -5.23 13.39 8.36
C LEU A 394 -4.87 11.92 8.07
N VAL A 395 -3.62 11.50 8.32
CA VAL A 395 -3.31 10.10 8.66
C VAL A 395 -2.05 10.05 9.55
N GLN A 396 -2.17 10.56 10.76
CA GLN A 396 -1.45 10.03 11.93
C GLN A 396 -2.53 9.86 12.98
N TYR A 397 -2.57 8.71 13.66
CA TYR A 397 -3.68 8.17 14.46
C TYR A 397 -4.78 7.44 13.68
N VAL A 398 -4.42 6.28 13.14
CA VAL A 398 -5.20 5.06 13.40
C VAL A 398 -4.17 3.98 13.76
N LEU A 399 -4.46 3.29 14.87
CA LEU A 399 -3.78 2.08 15.34
C LEU A 399 -3.77 0.97 14.29
#